data_AF-A0A0A1U192-F1
#
_entry.id   AF-A0A0A1U192-F1
#
_cell.length_a   1.000
_cell.length_b   1.000
_cell.length_c   1.000
_cell.angle_alpha   90.00
_cell.angle_beta   90.00
_cell.angle_gamma   90.00
#
_symmetry.space_group_name_H-M   'P 1'
#
loop_
_entity.id
_entity.type
_entity.pdbx_description
1 polymer ?
#
loop_
_entity_poly.entity_id
_entity_poly.type
_entity_poly.pdbx_seq_one_letter_code
_entity_poly.pdbx_strand_id
1 'polypeptide(L)'
;MEEQQLEPSELKFISAFLVDIDITKVNKKLHFPLIVKKDKTGNHNTNEPCVMRVDNILLEDLIKFQQIEYKIIRGYYWTGNKSDLLSNEMSKLYNLRRDFKKQGNPVQEVFKLIMNSSYGKTIQNPIKSDFVYKQISVKNIKGVIQYDADRYLRKNSLLVKSFYDVAENIRCFECNKSFDDFFVPNLIGVQTLTMSKRIMNEVMCLAEDLNIPIHYQDTDSMHILKSRITELEYEYF
;
A
#
# COMPACT_ATOMS: atom_id res chain seq x y z
N MET A 1 -17.52 15.36 7.34
CA MET A 1 -18.09 14.73 6.13
C MET A 1 -17.79 15.51 4.83
N GLU A 2 -17.08 16.65 4.86
CA GLU A 2 -16.69 17.42 3.67
C GLU A 2 -15.29 17.06 3.10
N GLU A 3 -14.60 16.07 3.66
CA GLU A 3 -13.19 15.80 3.31
C GLU A 3 -13.01 15.20 1.92
N GLN A 4 -13.97 14.41 1.43
CA GLN A 4 -13.90 13.80 0.10
C GLN A 4 -14.63 14.66 -0.93
N GLN A 5 -13.87 15.56 -1.54
CA GLN A 5 -14.33 16.26 -2.72
C GLN A 5 -14.44 15.28 -3.91
N LEU A 6 -15.66 14.94 -4.30
CA LEU A 6 -15.95 14.13 -5.47
C LEU A 6 -15.91 14.96 -6.76
N GLU A 7 -16.42 16.19 -6.72
CA GLU A 7 -16.41 17.12 -7.85
C GLU A 7 -15.53 18.33 -7.56
N PRO A 8 -14.64 18.72 -8.50
CA PRO A 8 -13.81 19.90 -8.36
C PRO A 8 -14.68 21.17 -8.36
N SER A 9 -14.27 22.16 -7.57
CA SER A 9 -14.88 23.50 -7.57
C SER A 9 -13.85 24.53 -8.06
N GLU A 10 -14.29 25.73 -8.43
CA GLU A 10 -13.37 26.81 -8.86
C GLU A 10 -12.31 27.13 -7.79
N LEU A 11 -12.68 27.03 -6.52
CA LEU A 11 -11.79 27.25 -5.38
C LEU A 11 -10.92 26.04 -5.02
N LYS A 12 -11.36 24.83 -5.38
CA LYS A 12 -10.67 23.57 -5.08
C LYS A 12 -10.70 22.67 -6.31
N PHE A 13 -9.91 23.04 -7.32
CA PHE A 13 -9.89 22.35 -8.61
C PHE A 13 -8.96 21.13 -8.63
N ILE A 14 -8.05 21.02 -7.64
CA ILE A 14 -7.12 19.90 -7.50
C ILE A 14 -7.79 18.79 -6.70
N SER A 15 -7.95 17.63 -7.33
CA SER A 15 -8.60 16.47 -6.74
C SER A 15 -7.60 15.64 -5.92
N ALA A 16 -6.38 15.50 -6.43
CA ALA A 16 -5.29 14.81 -5.74
C ALA A 16 -3.94 15.37 -6.22
N PHE A 17 -2.90 15.20 -5.41
CA PHE A 17 -1.54 15.49 -5.85
C PHE A 17 -0.53 14.55 -5.18
N LEU A 18 0.64 14.48 -5.79
CA LEU A 18 1.82 13.82 -5.26
C LEU A 18 3.01 14.75 -5.50
N VAL A 19 3.57 15.29 -4.43
CA VAL A 19 4.60 16.34 -4.49
C VAL A 19 5.82 15.96 -3.65
N ASP A 20 6.99 16.33 -4.13
CA ASP A 20 8.20 16.38 -3.32
C ASP A 20 8.21 17.74 -2.61
N ILE A 21 8.31 17.71 -1.29
CA ILE A 21 8.41 18.90 -0.44
C ILE A 21 9.76 18.94 0.27
N ASP A 22 10.24 20.15 0.52
CA ASP A 22 11.32 20.43 1.47
C ASP A 22 10.71 20.96 2.76
N ILE A 23 10.73 20.17 3.83
CA ILE A 23 10.29 20.62 5.15
C ILE A 23 11.38 21.50 5.72
N THR A 24 11.12 22.79 5.87
CA THR A 24 12.08 23.78 6.36
C THR A 24 12.10 23.87 7.89
N LYS A 25 10.97 23.55 8.53
CA LYS A 25 10.83 23.61 9.99
C LYS A 25 9.74 22.67 10.50
N VAL A 26 9.94 22.13 11.69
CA VAL A 26 8.99 21.29 12.42
C VAL A 26 8.68 21.99 13.74
N ASN A 27 7.47 22.54 13.88
CA ASN A 27 7.12 23.37 15.04
C ASN A 27 6.63 22.53 16.23
N LYS A 28 5.98 21.39 15.97
CA LYS A 28 5.54 20.44 17.00
C LYS A 28 6.25 19.10 16.86
N LYS A 29 6.95 18.70 17.92
CA LYS A 29 7.67 17.43 18.00
C LYS A 29 6.78 16.37 18.65
N LEU A 30 6.67 15.21 18.03
CA LEU A 30 5.93 14.06 18.55
C LEU A 30 6.90 12.99 19.03
N HIS A 31 6.57 12.24 20.08
CA HIS A 31 7.33 11.06 20.49
C HIS A 31 7.33 9.99 19.38
N PHE A 32 6.29 9.95 18.56
CA PHE A 32 6.18 9.16 17.34
C PHE A 32 6.07 10.10 16.12
N PRO A 33 7.20 10.50 15.50
CA PRO A 33 7.14 11.44 14.40
C PRO A 33 6.44 10.84 13.17
N LEU A 34 5.69 11.66 12.43
CA LEU A 34 5.02 11.24 11.19
C LEU A 34 5.92 11.44 9.96
N ILE A 35 6.91 12.33 10.05
CA ILE A 35 7.89 12.57 8.99
C ILE A 35 8.81 11.36 8.86
N VAL A 36 8.92 10.82 7.64
CA VAL A 36 9.77 9.68 7.33
C VAL A 36 10.96 10.13 6.50
N LYS A 37 12.16 9.97 7.05
CA LYS A 37 13.43 10.18 6.37
C LYS A 37 13.99 8.85 5.90
N LYS A 38 14.28 8.75 4.60
CA LYS A 38 14.90 7.57 4.02
C LYS A 38 16.43 7.72 4.03
N ASP A 39 17.12 6.73 4.57
CA ASP A 39 18.58 6.62 4.53
C ASP A 39 19.02 5.28 3.90
N LYS A 40 20.32 4.97 3.98
CA LYS A 40 20.88 3.72 3.42
C LYS A 40 20.42 2.46 4.16
N THR A 41 19.97 2.61 5.41
CA THR A 41 19.56 1.51 6.30
C THR A 41 18.06 1.29 6.29
N GLY A 42 17.27 2.29 5.93
CA GLY A 42 15.83 2.15 5.79
C GLY A 42 15.05 3.46 5.89
N ASN A 43 13.80 3.32 6.31
CA ASN A 43 12.91 4.43 6.59
C ASN A 43 12.92 4.68 8.10
N HIS A 44 13.17 5.93 8.50
CA HIS A 44 13.21 6.33 9.91
C HIS A 44 12.26 7.49 10.16
N ASN A 45 11.47 7.38 11.23
CA ASN A 45 10.61 8.46 11.68
C ASN A 45 11.46 9.52 12.39
N THR A 46 11.27 10.79 12.07
CA THR A 46 12.08 11.89 12.63
C THR A 46 11.27 13.16 12.88
N ASN A 47 11.69 13.98 13.84
CA ASN A 47 11.18 15.34 14.02
C ASN A 47 12.06 16.40 13.33
N GLU A 48 12.96 15.97 12.44
CA GLU A 48 13.89 16.85 11.75
C GLU A 48 13.40 17.28 10.37
N PRO A 49 13.69 18.52 9.96
CA PRO A 49 13.59 18.97 8.57
C PRO A 49 14.21 17.97 7.57
N CYS A 50 13.47 17.62 6.53
CA CYS A 50 13.97 16.80 5.43
C CYS A 50 13.15 16.97 4.15
N VAL A 51 13.71 16.52 3.03
CA VAL A 51 12.98 16.36 1.78
C VAL A 51 12.21 15.04 1.81
N MET A 52 10.92 15.08 1.51
CA MET A 52 10.09 13.88 1.40
C MET A 52 9.02 14.02 0.33
N ARG A 53 8.46 12.89 -0.09
CA ARG A 53 7.31 12.84 -1.00
C ARG A 53 6.03 12.65 -0.20
N VAL A 54 5.03 13.48 -0.50
CA VAL A 54 3.73 13.46 0.17
C VAL A 54 2.60 13.47 -0.86
N ASP A 55 1.51 12.81 -0.54
CA ASP A 55 0.23 13.04 -1.19
C ASP A 55 -0.54 14.15 -0.46
N ASN A 56 -1.74 14.47 -0.94
CA ASN A 56 -2.56 15.52 -0.35
C ASN A 56 -2.97 15.25 1.10
N ILE A 57 -3.20 13.98 1.45
CA ILE A 57 -3.63 13.60 2.79
C ILE A 57 -2.47 13.72 3.78
N LEU A 58 -1.29 13.21 3.41
CA LEU A 58 -0.12 13.24 4.29
C LEU A 58 0.36 14.68 4.51
N LEU A 59 0.28 15.53 3.47
CA LEU A 59 0.65 16.93 3.63
C LEU A 59 -0.24 17.64 4.66
N GLU A 60 -1.56 17.46 4.56
CA GLU A 60 -2.54 17.98 5.52
C GLU A 60 -2.25 17.47 6.95
N ASP A 61 -1.94 16.18 7.11
CA ASP A 61 -1.61 15.57 8.40
C ASP A 61 -0.34 16.20 9.00
N LEU A 62 0.71 16.38 8.20
CA LEU A 62 1.95 16.99 8.67
C LEU A 62 1.76 18.45 9.11
N ILE A 63 0.90 19.19 8.40
CA ILE A 63 0.52 20.56 8.77
C ILE A 63 -0.29 20.56 10.07
N LYS A 64 -1.26 19.65 10.20
CA LYS A 64 -2.15 19.55 11.37
C LYS A 64 -1.39 19.12 12.63
N PHE A 65 -0.65 18.02 12.55
CA PHE A 65 -0.13 17.32 13.74
C PHE A 65 1.31 17.71 14.11
N GLN A 66 2.16 18.05 13.14
CA GLN A 66 3.55 18.46 13.39
C GLN A 66 3.82 19.95 13.07
N GLN A 67 2.81 20.66 12.55
CA GLN A 67 2.87 22.08 12.25
C GLN A 67 4.10 22.45 11.41
N ILE A 68 4.31 21.69 10.34
CA ILE A 68 5.48 21.88 9.48
C ILE A 68 5.41 23.19 8.69
N GLU A 69 6.57 23.79 8.45
CA GLU A 69 6.76 24.78 7.40
C GLU A 69 7.51 24.09 6.25
N TYR A 70 7.08 24.33 5.01
CA TYR A 70 7.61 23.61 3.87
C TYR A 70 7.59 24.42 2.58
N LYS A 71 8.36 23.95 1.60
CA LYS A 71 8.36 24.45 0.22
C LYS A 71 8.07 23.29 -0.73
N ILE A 72 7.22 23.53 -1.73
CA ILE A 72 6.99 22.56 -2.79
C ILE A 72 8.16 22.63 -3.77
N ILE A 73 8.75 21.48 -4.09
CA ILE A 73 9.87 21.38 -5.05
C ILE A 73 9.32 21.08 -6.44
N ARG A 74 8.53 20.01 -6.55
CA ARG A 74 7.94 19.51 -7.80
C ARG A 74 6.86 18.49 -7.50
N GLY A 75 6.01 18.19 -8.47
CA GLY A 75 5.09 17.07 -8.34
C GLY A 75 4.10 16.97 -9.49
N TYR A 76 3.17 16.04 -9.32
CA TYR A 76 2.04 15.82 -10.21
C TYR A 76 0.75 16.14 -9.46
N TYR A 77 -0.23 16.65 -10.19
CA TYR A 77 -1.57 16.85 -9.67
C TYR A 77 -2.59 16.33 -10.66
N TRP A 78 -3.76 15.97 -10.14
CA TRP A 78 -4.90 15.51 -10.90
C TRP A 78 -6.05 16.47 -10.68
N THR A 79 -6.77 16.76 -11.76
CA THR A 79 -7.99 17.57 -11.77
C THR A 79 -9.16 16.72 -12.24
N GLY A 80 -10.39 17.18 -12.01
CA GLY A 80 -11.59 16.49 -12.47
C GLY A 80 -12.24 15.62 -11.39
N ASN A 81 -13.28 14.90 -11.78
CA ASN A 81 -14.10 14.17 -10.82
C ASN A 81 -13.37 12.95 -10.27
N LYS A 82 -13.52 12.70 -8.96
CA LYS A 82 -13.12 11.43 -8.35
C LYS A 82 -14.22 10.39 -8.60
N SER A 83 -13.80 9.16 -8.84
CA SER A 83 -14.72 8.02 -8.90
C SER A 83 -14.87 7.41 -7.50
N ASP A 84 -16.11 7.16 -7.10
CA ASP A 84 -16.49 6.44 -5.89
C ASP A 84 -16.68 4.93 -6.13
N LEU A 85 -16.44 4.45 -7.35
CA LEU A 85 -16.69 3.07 -7.78
C LEU A 85 -16.10 2.04 -6.80
N LEU A 86 -14.82 2.19 -6.45
CA LEU A 86 -14.16 1.26 -5.53
C LEU A 86 -14.73 1.33 -4.12
N SER A 87 -15.07 2.53 -3.63
CA SER A 87 -15.69 2.70 -2.31
C SER A 87 -17.06 2.01 -2.26
N ASN A 88 -17.84 2.17 -3.33
CA ASN A 88 -19.15 1.56 -3.47
C ASN A 88 -19.05 0.03 -3.53
N GLU A 89 -18.12 -0.52 -4.29
CA GLU A 89 -17.88 -1.97 -4.34
C GLU A 89 -17.37 -2.53 -3.01
N MET A 90 -16.46 -1.82 -2.32
CA MET A 90 -15.99 -2.21 -0.99
C MET A 90 -17.13 -2.22 0.03
N SER A 91 -18.04 -1.26 -0.04
CA SER A 91 -19.22 -1.18 0.83
C SER A 91 -20.15 -2.38 0.62
N LYS A 92 -20.34 -2.82 -0.63
CA LYS A 92 -21.10 -4.05 -0.94
C LYS A 92 -20.44 -5.28 -0.34
N LEU A 93 -19.13 -5.45 -0.54
CA LEU A 93 -18.36 -6.58 0.03
C LEU A 93 -18.39 -6.59 1.56
N TYR A 94 -18.29 -5.42 2.18
CA TYR A 94 -18.37 -5.27 3.63
C TYR A 94 -19.75 -5.70 4.17
N ASN A 95 -20.83 -5.27 3.51
CA ASN A 95 -22.19 -5.65 3.91
C ASN A 95 -22.41 -7.17 3.78
N LEU A 96 -21.98 -7.77 2.67
CA LEU A 96 -22.02 -9.22 2.49
C LEU A 96 -21.24 -9.94 3.60
N ARG A 97 -20.00 -9.50 3.87
CA ARG A 97 -19.18 -10.04 4.96
C ARG A 97 -19.89 -9.96 6.30
N ARG A 98 -20.49 -8.81 6.62
CA ARG A 98 -21.24 -8.58 7.86
C ARG A 98 -22.39 -9.58 8.00
N ASP A 99 -23.14 -9.80 6.93
CA ASP A 99 -24.31 -10.66 6.94
C ASP A 99 -23.91 -12.15 7.07
N PHE A 100 -22.85 -12.59 6.39
CA PHE A 100 -22.27 -13.94 6.58
C PHE A 100 -21.65 -14.13 7.97
N LYS A 101 -21.02 -13.09 8.53
CA LYS A 101 -20.46 -13.13 9.88
C LYS A 101 -21.55 -13.34 10.94
N LYS A 102 -22.72 -12.69 10.79
CA LYS A 102 -23.88 -12.89 11.67
C LYS A 102 -24.40 -14.33 11.65
N GLN A 103 -24.28 -15.00 10.50
CA GLN A 103 -24.68 -16.40 10.33
C GLN A 103 -23.62 -17.40 10.84
N GLY A 104 -22.45 -16.93 11.30
CA GLY A 104 -21.32 -17.80 11.64
C GLY A 104 -20.70 -18.50 10.41
N ASN A 105 -20.96 -18.01 9.20
CA ASN A 105 -20.50 -18.66 7.97
C ASN A 105 -19.01 -18.34 7.71
N PRO A 106 -18.14 -19.36 7.52
CA PRO A 106 -16.71 -19.18 7.32
C PRO A 106 -16.36 -18.38 6.05
N VAL A 107 -17.26 -18.26 5.08
CA VAL A 107 -17.03 -17.46 3.86
C VAL A 107 -16.71 -15.98 4.16
N GLN A 108 -17.10 -15.47 5.33
CA GLN A 108 -16.76 -14.12 5.75
C GLN A 108 -15.25 -13.86 5.78
N GLU A 109 -14.42 -14.89 6.05
CA GLU A 109 -12.96 -14.77 5.99
C GLU A 109 -12.45 -14.60 4.55
N VAL A 110 -13.12 -15.20 3.55
CA VAL A 110 -12.80 -14.98 2.13
C VAL A 110 -13.08 -13.53 1.75
N PHE A 111 -14.23 -12.98 2.14
CA PHE A 111 -14.54 -11.57 1.92
C PHE A 111 -13.53 -10.64 2.60
N LYS A 112 -13.13 -10.96 3.85
CA LYS A 112 -12.09 -10.21 4.56
C LYS A 112 -10.77 -10.21 3.78
N LEU A 113 -10.35 -11.36 3.27
CA LEU A 113 -9.10 -11.49 2.51
C LEU A 113 -9.16 -10.71 1.18
N ILE A 114 -10.28 -10.76 0.47
CA ILE A 114 -10.47 -9.97 -0.77
C ILE A 114 -10.36 -8.48 -0.47
N MET A 115 -11.04 -8.00 0.57
CA MET A 115 -10.97 -6.59 0.97
C MET A 115 -9.54 -6.19 1.34
N ASN A 116 -8.86 -6.99 2.17
CA ASN A 116 -7.50 -6.70 2.62
C ASN A 116 -6.45 -6.82 1.51
N SER A 117 -6.67 -7.64 0.49
CA SER A 117 -5.71 -7.80 -0.62
C SER A 117 -5.88 -6.77 -1.74
N SER A 118 -7.05 -6.11 -1.79
CA SER A 118 -7.42 -5.20 -2.88
C SER A 118 -6.47 -4.02 -3.04
N TYR A 119 -6.11 -3.32 -1.94
CA TYR A 119 -5.18 -2.20 -2.00
C TYR A 119 -3.78 -2.66 -2.42
N GLY A 120 -3.35 -3.86 -2.01
CA GLY A 120 -2.06 -4.41 -2.41
C GLY A 120 -1.96 -4.63 -3.93
N LYS A 121 -3.09 -4.94 -4.58
CA LYS A 121 -3.17 -5.03 -6.03
C LYS A 121 -3.06 -3.69 -6.74
N THR A 122 -3.50 -2.60 -6.13
CA THR A 122 -3.43 -1.27 -6.75
C THR A 122 -2.02 -0.67 -6.74
N ILE A 123 -1.11 -1.19 -5.91
CA ILE A 123 0.31 -0.77 -5.82
C ILE A 123 1.29 -1.92 -6.13
N GLN A 124 0.83 -2.93 -6.86
CA GLN A 124 1.64 -4.10 -7.16
C GLN A 124 2.85 -3.69 -8.03
N ASN A 125 4.04 -4.16 -7.66
CA ASN A 125 5.22 -4.02 -8.52
C ASN A 125 5.09 -4.89 -9.77
N PRO A 126 5.62 -4.45 -10.92
CA PRO A 126 5.60 -5.24 -12.15
C PRO A 126 6.30 -6.58 -11.95
N ILE A 127 5.66 -7.66 -12.40
CA ILE A 127 6.25 -9.00 -12.41
C ILE A 127 7.19 -9.07 -13.61
N LYS A 128 8.50 -9.08 -13.36
CA LYS A 128 9.53 -9.03 -14.41
C LYS A 128 10.00 -10.40 -14.89
N SER A 129 9.70 -11.44 -14.11
CA SER A 129 10.10 -12.81 -14.41
C SER A 129 8.89 -13.75 -14.34
N ASP A 130 8.79 -14.65 -15.30
CA ASP A 130 7.90 -15.80 -15.26
C ASP A 130 8.71 -17.08 -15.07
N PHE A 131 8.18 -18.02 -14.30
CA PHE A 131 8.81 -19.32 -14.05
C PHE A 131 8.11 -20.40 -14.87
N VAL A 132 8.87 -21.10 -15.72
CA VAL A 132 8.36 -22.18 -16.56
C VAL A 132 9.02 -23.49 -16.17
N TYR A 133 8.20 -24.47 -15.81
CA TYR A 133 8.66 -25.80 -15.42
C TYR A 133 8.52 -26.76 -16.59
N LYS A 134 9.60 -27.49 -16.90
CA LYS A 134 9.66 -28.47 -17.99
C LYS A 134 10.27 -29.76 -17.49
N GLN A 135 9.80 -30.87 -18.03
CA GLN A 135 10.45 -32.15 -17.77
C GLN A 135 11.76 -32.22 -18.56
N ILE A 136 12.81 -32.72 -17.92
CA ILE A 136 14.13 -32.87 -18.56
C ILE A 136 14.03 -33.93 -19.66
N SER A 137 13.40 -35.06 -19.36
CA SER A 137 13.13 -36.13 -20.29
C SER A 137 11.71 -36.67 -20.14
N VAL A 138 11.04 -36.91 -21.26
CA VAL A 138 9.68 -37.47 -21.34
C VAL A 138 9.72 -38.69 -22.25
N LYS A 139 9.23 -39.83 -21.77
CA LYS A 139 9.06 -41.03 -22.59
C LYS A 139 7.69 -40.96 -23.28
N ASN A 140 7.69 -40.90 -24.62
CA ASN A 140 6.45 -40.88 -25.38
C ASN A 140 5.83 -42.30 -25.45
N ILE A 141 4.57 -42.41 -25.91
CA ILE A 141 3.79 -43.66 -26.02
C ILE A 141 4.54 -44.73 -26.84
N LYS A 142 5.37 -44.31 -27.80
CA LYS A 142 6.22 -45.18 -28.64
C LYS A 142 7.55 -45.59 -27.99
N GLY A 143 7.77 -45.24 -26.72
CA GLY A 143 9.00 -45.54 -25.98
C GLY A 143 10.20 -44.63 -26.27
N VAL A 144 10.07 -43.66 -27.18
CA VAL A 144 11.13 -42.70 -27.54
C VAL A 144 11.27 -41.62 -26.46
N ILE A 145 12.49 -41.37 -26.01
CA ILE A 145 12.83 -40.30 -25.05
C ILE A 145 12.87 -38.95 -25.79
N GLN A 146 12.15 -37.96 -25.28
CA GLN A 146 12.16 -36.58 -25.76
C GLN A 146 12.68 -35.65 -24.66
N TYR A 147 13.52 -34.68 -25.02
CA TYR A 147 14.08 -33.70 -24.08
C TYR A 147 13.29 -32.39 -24.16
N ASP A 148 12.20 -32.29 -23.39
CA ASP A 148 11.29 -31.13 -23.45
C ASP A 148 11.94 -29.84 -22.94
N ALA A 149 12.73 -29.93 -21.86
CA ALA A 149 13.50 -28.80 -21.35
C ALA A 149 14.48 -28.24 -22.39
N ASP A 150 15.25 -29.09 -23.07
CA ASP A 150 16.20 -28.66 -24.10
C ASP A 150 15.49 -28.06 -25.31
N ARG A 151 14.35 -28.63 -25.69
CA ARG A 151 13.50 -28.09 -26.76
C ARG A 151 12.98 -26.70 -26.38
N TYR A 152 12.55 -26.51 -25.13
CA TYR A 152 12.09 -25.22 -24.63
C TYR A 152 13.22 -24.18 -24.65
N LEU A 153 14.41 -24.54 -24.16
CA LEU A 153 15.58 -23.67 -24.15
C LEU A 153 15.97 -23.22 -25.56
N ARG A 154 16.01 -24.13 -26.54
CA ARG A 154 16.33 -23.79 -27.94
C ARG A 154 15.34 -22.82 -28.56
N LYS A 155 14.05 -22.96 -28.24
CA LYS A 155 12.99 -22.10 -28.78
C LYS A 155 12.92 -20.72 -28.12
N ASN A 156 13.34 -20.62 -26.85
CA ASN A 156 13.13 -19.43 -26.01
C ASN A 156 14.45 -18.88 -25.46
N SER A 157 15.59 -19.16 -26.08
CA SER A 157 16.92 -18.82 -25.57
C SER A 157 17.11 -17.32 -25.30
N LEU A 158 16.42 -16.45 -26.06
CA LEU A 158 16.44 -15.00 -25.87
C LEU A 158 15.59 -14.53 -24.68
N LEU A 159 14.59 -15.33 -24.27
CA LEU A 159 13.70 -15.02 -23.15
C LEU A 159 14.23 -15.57 -21.83
N VAL A 160 14.91 -16.71 -21.89
CA VAL A 160 15.46 -17.41 -20.71
C VAL A 160 16.62 -16.60 -20.13
N LYS A 161 16.46 -16.15 -18.89
CA LYS A 161 17.49 -15.44 -18.12
C LYS A 161 18.38 -16.42 -17.36
N SER A 162 17.77 -17.43 -16.75
CA SER A 162 18.47 -18.48 -16.01
C SER A 162 17.66 -19.78 -16.02
N PHE A 163 18.29 -20.90 -15.73
CA PHE A 163 17.59 -22.16 -15.50
C PHE A 163 18.34 -23.03 -14.49
N TYR A 164 17.60 -23.86 -13.77
CA TYR A 164 18.13 -24.78 -12.77
C TYR A 164 17.19 -25.98 -12.58
N ASP A 165 17.76 -27.10 -12.16
CA ASP A 165 17.00 -28.32 -11.91
C ASP A 165 16.43 -28.28 -10.48
N VAL A 166 15.11 -28.42 -10.36
CA VAL A 166 14.37 -28.34 -9.08
C VAL A 166 14.09 -29.74 -8.52
N ALA A 167 14.08 -30.74 -9.41
CA ALA A 167 13.95 -32.15 -9.08
C ALA A 167 14.64 -32.99 -10.17
N GLU A 168 14.80 -34.30 -9.94
CA GLU A 168 15.52 -35.22 -10.85
C GLU A 168 15.09 -35.12 -12.32
N ASN A 169 13.81 -34.86 -12.59
CA ASN A 169 13.29 -34.73 -13.95
C ASN A 169 12.54 -33.42 -14.20
N ILE A 170 12.82 -32.34 -13.44
CA ILE A 170 12.15 -31.05 -13.60
C ILE A 170 13.18 -29.92 -13.64
N ARG A 171 13.20 -29.19 -14.75
CA ARG A 171 13.97 -27.95 -14.93
C ARG A 171 13.04 -26.74 -14.85
N CYS A 172 13.43 -25.77 -14.03
CA CYS A 172 12.80 -24.46 -13.98
C CYS A 172 13.58 -23.48 -14.85
N PHE A 173 12.87 -22.75 -15.69
CA PHE A 173 13.39 -21.62 -16.47
C PHE A 173 12.85 -20.33 -15.88
N GLU A 174 13.74 -19.42 -15.48
CA GLU A 174 13.39 -18.02 -15.20
C GLU A 174 13.44 -17.25 -16.52
N CYS A 175 12.29 -16.78 -16.99
CA CYS A 175 12.15 -16.07 -18.25
C CYS A 175 11.82 -14.60 -18.01
N ASN A 176 12.41 -13.69 -18.80
CA ASN A 176 12.04 -12.28 -18.79
C ASN A 176 10.59 -12.12 -19.30
N LYS A 177 9.79 -11.34 -18.57
CA LYS A 177 8.42 -10.98 -18.93
C LYS A 177 8.37 -9.52 -19.42
N SER A 178 7.71 -9.27 -20.54
CA SER A 178 7.40 -7.88 -20.92
C SER A 178 6.42 -7.26 -19.93
N PHE A 179 6.63 -5.99 -19.62
CA PHE A 179 5.82 -5.21 -18.69
C PHE A 179 5.17 -4.00 -19.37
N ASP A 180 5.19 -3.93 -20.70
CA ASP A 180 4.63 -2.80 -21.46
C ASP A 180 3.13 -2.59 -21.17
N ASP A 181 2.40 -3.68 -20.96
CA ASP A 181 0.96 -3.67 -20.64
C ASP A 181 0.65 -3.69 -19.13
N PHE A 182 1.67 -3.52 -18.26
CA PHE A 182 1.46 -3.53 -16.82
C PHE A 182 0.94 -2.17 -16.33
N PHE A 183 -0.36 -2.10 -16.03
CA PHE A 183 -0.99 -0.92 -15.44
C PHE A 183 -1.62 -1.25 -14.08
N VAL A 184 -1.35 -0.41 -13.08
CA VAL A 184 -1.99 -0.46 -11.76
C VAL A 184 -2.40 0.96 -11.33
N PRO A 185 -3.58 1.13 -10.71
CA PRO A 185 -4.05 2.44 -10.26
C PRO A 185 -3.37 2.87 -8.95
N ASN A 186 -2.06 3.15 -9.02
CA ASN A 186 -1.19 3.43 -7.86
C ASN A 186 -1.72 4.52 -6.94
N LEU A 187 -2.29 5.59 -7.50
CA LEU A 187 -2.81 6.73 -6.72
C LEU A 187 -3.86 6.28 -5.70
N ILE A 188 -4.70 5.30 -6.05
CA ILE A 188 -5.75 4.78 -5.18
C ILE A 188 -5.13 4.07 -3.98
N GLY A 189 -4.13 3.22 -4.21
CA GLY A 189 -3.46 2.52 -3.12
C GLY A 189 -2.65 3.44 -2.22
N VAL A 190 -1.99 4.46 -2.80
CA VAL A 190 -1.31 5.51 -2.02
C VAL A 190 -2.30 6.22 -1.09
N GLN A 191 -3.41 6.74 -1.63
CA GLN A 191 -4.40 7.46 -0.82
C GLN A 191 -5.10 6.56 0.19
N THR A 192 -5.30 5.27 -0.12
CA THR A 192 -5.86 4.29 0.83
C THR A 192 -4.92 4.09 2.01
N LEU A 193 -3.62 3.92 1.77
CA LEU A 193 -2.62 3.78 2.82
C LEU A 193 -2.50 5.07 3.65
N THR A 194 -2.54 6.24 3.02
CA THR A 194 -2.46 7.50 3.76
C THR A 194 -3.72 7.77 4.58
N MET A 195 -4.93 7.53 4.05
CA MET A 195 -6.14 7.65 4.86
C MET A 195 -6.15 6.69 6.04
N SER A 196 -5.66 5.46 5.86
CA SER A 196 -5.51 4.52 6.97
C SER A 196 -4.61 5.08 8.07
N LYS A 197 -3.51 5.75 7.70
CA LYS A 197 -2.63 6.44 8.66
C LYS A 197 -3.31 7.64 9.30
N ARG A 198 -4.04 8.46 8.55
CA ARG A 198 -4.77 9.62 9.09
C ARG A 198 -5.69 9.23 10.22
N ILE A 199 -6.53 8.20 10.01
CA ILE A 199 -7.49 7.75 11.03
C ILE A 199 -6.77 7.37 12.33
N MET A 200 -5.62 6.70 12.22
CA MET A 200 -4.81 6.37 13.40
C MET A 200 -4.13 7.60 14.01
N ASN A 201 -3.59 8.50 13.18
CA ASN A 201 -2.93 9.72 13.62
C ASN A 201 -3.89 10.65 14.37
N GLU A 202 -5.16 10.71 14.00
CA GLU A 202 -6.17 11.51 14.71
C GLU A 202 -6.28 11.10 16.17
N VAL A 203 -6.34 9.79 16.43
CA VAL A 203 -6.43 9.26 17.80
C VAL A 203 -5.07 9.32 18.50
N MET A 204 -3.99 8.93 17.83
CA MET A 204 -2.65 8.88 18.43
C MET A 204 -2.13 10.28 18.76
N CYS A 205 -2.29 11.25 17.87
CA CYS A 205 -1.85 12.63 18.13
C CYS A 205 -2.72 13.32 19.17
N LEU A 206 -4.01 12.97 19.28
CA LEU A 206 -4.84 13.42 20.39
C LEU A 206 -4.33 12.85 21.72
N ALA A 207 -4.00 11.57 21.77
CA ALA A 207 -3.40 10.95 22.96
C ALA A 207 -2.07 11.63 23.34
N GLU A 208 -1.23 11.95 22.36
CA GLU A 208 0.00 12.73 22.57
C GLU A 208 -0.29 14.11 23.17
N ASP A 209 -1.30 14.82 22.65
CA ASP A 209 -1.69 16.15 23.12
C ASP A 209 -2.22 16.14 24.57
N LEU A 210 -2.85 15.03 24.97
CA LEU A 210 -3.30 14.77 26.33
C LEU A 210 -2.19 14.21 27.24
N ASN A 211 -0.95 14.12 26.75
CA ASN A 211 0.18 13.49 27.44
C ASN A 211 -0.17 12.07 27.94
N ILE A 212 -0.87 11.28 27.10
CA ILE A 212 -1.13 9.87 27.33
C ILE A 212 0.03 9.09 26.66
N PRO A 213 0.86 8.38 27.44
CA PRO A 213 1.96 7.62 26.88
C PRO A 213 1.47 6.49 25.97
N ILE A 214 1.95 6.48 24.73
CA ILE A 214 1.77 5.37 23.79
C ILE A 214 3.03 4.48 23.85
N HIS A 215 2.86 3.24 24.30
CA HIS A 215 3.98 2.32 24.50
C HIS A 215 4.33 1.51 23.25
N TYR A 216 3.35 1.29 22.38
CA TYR A 216 3.52 0.50 21.16
C TYR A 216 2.51 0.96 20.11
N GLN A 217 2.89 0.85 18.84
CA GLN A 217 2.04 1.15 17.69
C GLN A 217 2.25 0.08 16.64
N ASP A 218 1.17 -0.39 16.03
CA ASP A 218 1.22 -1.24 14.85
C ASP A 218 0.02 -0.93 13.97
N THR A 219 0.27 -0.32 12.81
CA THR A 219 -0.62 -0.07 11.67
C THR A 219 -2.03 0.44 11.98
N ASP A 220 -2.86 -0.33 12.66
CA ASP A 220 -4.25 -0.10 13.05
C ASP A 220 -4.49 -0.21 14.58
N SER A 221 -3.42 -0.22 15.40
CA SER A 221 -3.49 -0.39 16.84
C SER A 221 -2.42 0.40 17.60
N MET A 222 -2.70 0.68 18.87
CA MET A 222 -1.75 1.27 19.81
C MET A 222 -1.96 0.72 21.21
N HIS A 223 -0.90 0.70 22.02
CA HIS A 223 -0.97 0.30 23.43
C HIS A 223 -0.84 1.52 24.33
N ILE A 224 -1.88 1.75 25.13
CA ILE A 224 -1.94 2.79 26.17
C ILE A 224 -2.39 2.20 27.50
N LEU A 225 -2.23 2.96 28.58
CA LEU A 225 -2.71 2.56 29.90
C LEU A 225 -4.24 2.50 29.93
N LYS A 226 -4.80 1.38 30.40
CA LYS A 226 -6.25 1.16 30.47
C LYS A 226 -6.98 2.26 31.24
N SER A 227 -6.37 2.81 32.28
CA SER A 227 -6.94 3.88 33.11
C SER A 227 -7.13 5.21 32.38
N ARG A 228 -6.39 5.45 31.28
CA ARG A 228 -6.42 6.70 30.51
C ARG A 228 -7.35 6.61 29.29
N ILE A 229 -7.96 5.45 29.02
CA ILE A 229 -8.82 5.25 27.84
C ILE A 229 -10.03 6.18 27.87
N THR A 230 -10.64 6.38 29.03
CA THR A 230 -11.83 7.22 29.19
C THR A 230 -11.57 8.70 28.90
N GLU A 231 -10.35 9.19 29.15
CA GLU A 231 -9.96 10.56 28.80
C GLU A 231 -9.91 10.74 27.28
N LEU A 232 -9.32 9.76 26.59
CA LEU A 232 -9.22 9.79 25.13
C LEU A 232 -10.59 9.65 24.47
N GLU A 233 -11.47 8.81 25.02
CA GLU A 233 -12.86 8.66 24.55
C GLU A 233 -13.64 9.97 24.69
N TYR A 234 -13.53 10.66 25.83
CA TYR A 234 -14.24 11.92 26.09
C TYR A 234 -13.83 13.05 25.14
N GLU A 235 -12.55 13.16 24.80
CA GLU A 235 -12.05 14.24 23.93
C GLU A 235 -12.21 13.94 22.43
N TYR A 236 -12.35 12.68 22.05
CA TYR A 236 -12.48 12.28 20.65
C TYR A 236 -13.92 12.42 20.12
N PHE A 237 -14.93 12.31 20.99
CA PHE A 237 -16.36 12.37 20.65
C PHE A 237 -17.02 13.69 21.03
#